data_AF-A0A345T6Q1-F1
#
_entry.id   AF-A0A345T6Q1-F1
#
_cell.length_a   1.000
_cell.length_b   1.000
_cell.length_c   1.000
_cell.angle_alpha   90.00
_cell.angle_beta   90.00
_cell.angle_gamma   90.00
#
_symmetry.space_group_name_H-M   'P 1'
#
loop_
_entity.id
_entity.type
_entity.pdbx_description
1 polymer ?
#
loop_
_entity_poly.entity_id
_entity_poly.type
_entity_poly.pdbx_seq_one_letter_code
_entity_poly.pdbx_strand_id
1 'polypeptide(L)'
;MVSYDSNNPDFDGATPTLDDRAHVRYELRDRDGVLLGATEGIGRMLRKGPEGNFLAYFSEWIRLLDGTVIRTGGVVDDARLTAGEQQTIKAVAVAGPLRGAIGFRQFRPVETHKSYASAIILYRR
;
A
#
# COMPACT_ATOMS: atom_id res chain seq x y z
N MET A 1 12.00 -9.16 2.32
CA MET A 1 12.41 -8.57 1.04
C MET A 1 11.64 -7.28 0.82
N VAL A 2 12.34 -6.20 0.46
CA VAL A 2 11.73 -4.94 0.01
C VAL A 2 12.12 -4.74 -1.45
N SER A 3 11.16 -4.47 -2.34
CA SER A 3 11.42 -4.18 -3.75
C SER A 3 10.40 -3.18 -4.29
N TYR A 4 10.86 -2.21 -5.08
CA TYR A 4 10.02 -1.30 -5.85
C TYR A 4 10.48 -1.36 -7.31
N ASP A 5 9.59 -1.76 -8.21
CA ASP A 5 9.85 -1.90 -9.64
C ASP A 5 8.80 -1.10 -10.40
N SER A 6 9.23 -0.11 -11.17
CA SER A 6 8.37 0.87 -11.84
C SER A 6 8.77 1.02 -13.30
N ASN A 7 7.78 1.22 -14.17
CA ASN A 7 8.04 1.61 -15.56
C ASN A 7 8.41 3.08 -15.72
N ASN A 8 8.21 3.92 -14.70
CA ASN A 8 8.70 5.29 -14.65
C ASN A 8 10.12 5.30 -14.04
N PRO A 9 11.13 5.83 -14.75
CA PRO A 9 12.50 5.95 -14.23
C PRO A 9 12.65 6.97 -13.09
N ASP A 10 11.66 7.84 -12.87
CA ASP A 10 11.63 8.77 -11.74
C ASP A 10 11.29 8.03 -10.44
N PHE A 11 12.35 7.59 -9.75
CA PHE A 11 12.22 6.92 -8.47
C PHE A 11 11.75 7.86 -7.34
N ASP A 12 11.89 9.17 -7.47
CA ASP A 12 11.49 10.10 -6.39
C ASP A 12 10.00 10.50 -6.52
N GLY A 13 9.35 10.14 -7.62
CA GLY A 13 7.93 10.43 -7.89
C GLY A 13 7.66 11.92 -8.14
N ALA A 14 8.68 12.68 -8.55
CA ALA A 14 8.57 14.12 -8.81
C ALA A 14 7.81 14.44 -10.11
N THR A 15 7.76 13.50 -11.04
CA THR A 15 7.22 13.62 -12.41
C THR A 15 6.33 12.42 -12.78
N PRO A 16 5.19 12.24 -12.08
CA PRO A 16 4.28 11.14 -12.37
C PRO A 16 3.61 11.30 -13.74
N THR A 17 3.36 10.17 -14.41
CA THR A 17 2.65 10.09 -15.70
C THR A 17 1.42 9.18 -15.63
N LEU A 18 0.50 9.31 -16.60
CA LEU A 18 -0.74 8.51 -16.61
C LEU A 18 -0.50 7.01 -16.85
N ASP A 19 0.63 6.64 -17.44
CA ASP A 19 0.96 5.25 -17.75
C ASP A 19 1.80 4.59 -16.66
N ASP A 20 2.07 5.29 -15.56
CA ASP A 20 2.90 4.80 -14.47
C ASP A 20 2.26 3.61 -13.78
N ARG A 21 3.07 2.57 -13.62
CA ARG A 21 2.73 1.33 -12.92
C ARG A 21 3.94 0.89 -12.11
N ALA A 22 3.69 0.57 -10.85
CA ALA A 22 4.68 0.05 -9.94
C ALA A 22 4.26 -1.31 -9.37
N HIS A 23 5.22 -2.19 -9.20
CA HIS A 23 5.14 -3.42 -8.42
C HIS A 23 5.94 -3.23 -7.15
N VAL A 24 5.31 -3.52 -6.01
CA VAL A 24 5.93 -3.34 -4.69
C VAL A 24 5.94 -4.63 -3.92
N ARG A 25 7.00 -4.83 -3.14
CA ARG A 25 7.06 -5.86 -2.11
C ARG A 25 7.61 -5.22 -0.85
N TYR A 26 6.94 -5.44 0.27
CA TYR A 26 7.41 -4.95 1.58
C TYR A 26 7.37 -6.06 2.63
N GLU A 27 8.23 -5.91 3.63
CA GLU A 27 8.09 -6.60 4.91
C GLU A 27 7.24 -5.74 5.84
N LEU A 28 6.43 -6.40 6.66
CA LEU A 28 5.71 -5.77 7.76
C LEU A 28 6.47 -6.08 9.03
N ARG A 29 6.89 -5.06 9.75
CA ARG A 29 7.63 -5.18 11.01
C ARG A 29 6.95 -4.36 12.11
N ASP A 30 7.05 -4.83 13.34
CA ASP A 30 6.61 -4.06 14.51
C ASP A 30 7.63 -2.98 14.91
N ARG A 31 7.38 -2.31 16.04
CA ARG A 31 8.24 -1.24 16.58
C ARG A 31 9.65 -1.72 16.95
N ASP A 32 9.81 -3.00 17.26
CA ASP A 32 11.08 -3.61 17.69
C ASP A 32 11.80 -4.28 16.50
N GLY A 33 11.23 -4.16 15.29
CA GLY A 33 11.76 -4.71 14.06
C GLY A 33 11.41 -6.18 13.83
N VAL A 34 10.54 -6.78 14.66
CA VAL A 34 10.10 -8.17 14.51
C VAL A 34 9.25 -8.29 13.26
N LEU A 35 9.56 -9.29 12.42
CA LEU A 35 8.79 -9.58 11.21
C LEU A 35 7.38 -10.07 11.59
N LEU A 36 6.35 -9.45 11.03
CA LEU A 36 4.94 -9.81 11.19
C LEU A 36 4.35 -10.43 9.92
N GLY A 37 4.97 -10.19 8.77
CA GLY A 37 4.49 -10.67 7.48
C GLY A 37 5.14 -9.96 6.30
N ALA A 38 4.56 -10.16 5.13
CA ALA A 38 5.00 -9.51 3.89
C ALA A 38 3.80 -9.15 3.01
N THR A 39 4.01 -8.19 2.11
CA THR A 39 3.02 -7.73 1.14
C THR A 39 3.61 -7.73 -0.27
N GLU A 40 2.76 -8.03 -1.25
CA GLU A 40 3.02 -7.84 -2.67
C GLU A 40 1.91 -6.98 -3.25
N GLY A 41 2.25 -5.87 -3.88
CA GLY A 41 1.29 -4.89 -4.36
C GLY A 41 1.56 -4.39 -5.77
N ILE A 42 0.54 -3.73 -6.32
CA ILE A 42 0.58 -3.03 -7.59
C ILE A 42 -0.03 -1.64 -7.39
N GLY A 43 0.67 -0.61 -7.85
CA GLY A 43 0.17 0.75 -8.00
C GLY A 43 0.01 1.07 -9.49
N ARG A 44 -1.04 1.83 -9.85
CA ARG A 44 -1.23 2.33 -11.22
C ARG A 44 -1.88 3.72 -11.19
N MET A 45 -1.32 4.67 -11.93
CA MET A 45 -1.96 5.96 -12.17
C MET A 45 -3.22 5.77 -13.02
N LEU A 46 -4.35 6.33 -12.58
CA LEU A 46 -5.63 6.19 -13.27
C LEU A 46 -5.98 7.42 -14.08
N ARG A 47 -5.92 8.59 -13.45
CA ARG A 47 -6.34 9.86 -14.04
C ARG A 47 -5.82 11.03 -13.22
N LYS A 48 -5.96 12.23 -13.80
CA LYS A 48 -5.87 13.48 -13.04
C LYS A 48 -7.19 13.78 -12.33
N GLY A 49 -7.09 14.26 -11.10
CA GLY A 49 -8.16 14.86 -10.34
C GLY A 49 -8.48 16.28 -10.81
N PRO A 50 -9.54 16.91 -10.26
CA PRO A 50 -9.94 18.27 -10.63
C PRO A 50 -8.84 19.32 -10.41
N GLU A 51 -7.98 19.11 -9.41
CA GLU A 51 -6.88 20.00 -9.04
C GLU A 51 -5.58 19.67 -9.80
N GLY A 52 -5.63 18.76 -10.78
CA GLY A 52 -4.48 18.34 -11.59
C GLY A 52 -3.59 17.28 -10.92
N ASN A 53 -3.85 16.93 -9.67
CA ASN A 53 -3.19 15.85 -8.94
C ASN A 53 -3.50 14.47 -9.54
N PHE A 54 -2.58 13.51 -9.43
CA PHE A 54 -2.83 12.16 -9.92
C PHE A 54 -3.59 11.32 -8.88
N LEU A 55 -4.62 10.62 -9.35
CA LEU A 55 -5.30 9.58 -8.60
C LEU A 55 -4.77 8.23 -9.05
N ALA A 56 -4.29 7.44 -8.10
CA ALA A 56 -3.72 6.13 -8.34
C ALA A 56 -4.59 5.04 -7.71
N TYR A 57 -4.65 3.87 -8.33
CA TYR A 57 -5.18 2.67 -7.69
C TYR A 57 -4.03 1.86 -7.12
N PHE A 58 -4.13 1.53 -5.84
CA PHE A 58 -3.23 0.60 -5.17
C PHE A 58 -3.98 -0.64 -4.77
N SER A 59 -3.34 -1.81 -4.91
CA SER A 59 -3.83 -3.06 -4.36
C SER A 59 -2.69 -3.91 -3.85
N GLU A 60 -2.94 -4.62 -2.75
CA GLU A 60 -1.94 -5.48 -2.13
C GLU A 60 -2.52 -6.84 -1.74
N TRP A 61 -1.63 -7.83 -1.74
CA TRP A 61 -1.79 -9.12 -1.11
C TRP A 61 -0.85 -9.22 0.08
N ILE A 62 -1.41 -9.19 1.29
CA ILE A 62 -0.66 -9.22 2.53
C ILE A 62 -0.77 -10.62 3.14
N ARG A 63 0.35 -11.21 3.54
CA ARG A 63 0.45 -12.50 4.22
C ARG A 63 1.13 -12.29 5.57
N LEU A 64 0.39 -12.55 6.65
CA LEU A 64 0.90 -12.51 8.02
C LEU A 64 1.45 -13.88 8.44
N LEU A 65 2.33 -13.89 9.43
CA LEU A 65 2.98 -15.12 9.90
C LEU A 65 2.03 -16.13 10.57
N ASP A 66 0.88 -15.67 11.07
CA ASP A 66 -0.17 -16.53 11.63
C ASP A 66 -1.02 -17.24 10.55
N GLY A 67 -0.67 -17.05 9.27
CA GLY A 67 -1.41 -17.59 8.13
C GLY A 67 -2.60 -16.72 7.70
N THR A 68 -2.84 -15.58 8.35
CA THR A 68 -3.84 -14.61 7.90
C THR A 68 -3.42 -14.01 6.56
N VAL A 69 -4.34 -14.02 5.61
CA VAL A 69 -4.13 -13.46 4.27
C VAL A 69 -5.13 -12.33 4.06
N ILE A 70 -4.65 -11.13 3.74
CA ILE A 70 -5.47 -9.93 3.56
C ILE A 70 -5.35 -9.46 2.12
N ARG A 71 -6.50 -9.14 1.53
CA ARG A 71 -6.61 -8.45 0.25
C ARG A 71 -7.04 -7.03 0.51
N THR A 72 -6.34 -6.09 -0.09
CA THR A 72 -6.66 -4.67 0.04
C THR A 72 -6.54 -3.98 -1.31
N GLY A 73 -7.34 -2.94 -1.50
CA GLY A 73 -7.26 -2.10 -2.67
C GLY A 73 -8.13 -0.86 -2.56
N GLY A 74 -7.72 0.20 -3.25
CA GLY A 74 -8.44 1.46 -3.25
C GLY A 74 -7.74 2.52 -4.09
N VAL A 75 -8.46 3.63 -4.29
CA VAL A 75 -7.91 4.82 -4.93
C VAL A 75 -7.24 5.67 -3.86
N VAL A 76 -6.05 6.17 -4.16
CA VAL A 76 -5.31 7.12 -3.35
C VAL A 76 -5.02 8.36 -4.17
N ASP A 77 -4.81 9.46 -3.47
CA ASP A 77 -4.25 10.68 -4.05
C ASP A 77 -2.73 10.60 -3.99
N ASP A 78 -2.10 10.45 -5.15
CA ASP A 78 -0.66 10.23 -5.26
C ASP A 78 0.12 11.46 -4.79
N ALA A 79 -0.33 12.66 -5.15
CA ALA A 79 0.34 13.89 -4.75
C ALA A 79 0.35 14.05 -3.23
N ARG A 80 -0.78 13.74 -2.57
CA ARG A 80 -0.89 13.78 -1.11
C ARG A 80 -0.07 12.67 -0.44
N LEU A 81 -0.05 11.47 -1.02
CA LEU A 81 0.79 10.37 -0.53
C LEU A 81 2.27 10.76 -0.59
N THR A 82 2.75 11.27 -1.72
CA THR A 82 4.14 11.74 -1.91
C THR A 82 4.49 12.92 -0.99
N ALA A 83 3.51 13.77 -0.66
CA ALA A 83 3.66 14.82 0.35
C ALA A 83 3.71 14.31 1.81
N GLY A 84 3.64 12.99 2.03
CA GLY A 84 3.74 12.36 3.35
C GLY A 84 2.40 12.18 4.07
N GLU A 85 1.27 12.45 3.40
CA GLU A 85 -0.05 12.28 4.00
C GLU A 85 -0.48 10.82 4.09
N GLN A 86 -1.29 10.51 5.10
CA GLN A 86 -1.83 9.17 5.30
C GLN A 86 -2.95 8.85 4.31
N GLN A 87 -2.82 7.70 3.66
CA GLN A 87 -3.86 7.09 2.84
C GLN A 87 -4.57 5.97 3.61
N THR A 88 -5.85 5.75 3.29
CA THR A 88 -6.66 4.69 3.88
C THR A 88 -7.44 3.97 2.80
N ILE A 89 -7.27 2.66 2.69
CA ILE A 89 -7.97 1.81 1.72
C ILE A 89 -8.62 0.60 2.44
N LYS A 90 -9.61 -0.03 1.81
CA LYS A 90 -10.35 -1.15 2.41
C LYS A 90 -9.48 -2.39 2.51
N ALA A 91 -9.60 -3.14 3.59
CA ALA A 91 -8.91 -4.41 3.81
C ALA A 91 -9.92 -5.52 4.14
N VAL A 92 -9.70 -6.71 3.58
CA VAL A 92 -10.51 -7.90 3.80
C VAL A 92 -9.59 -9.09 4.04
N ALA A 93 -9.74 -9.77 5.17
CA ALA A 93 -9.05 -11.02 5.44
C ALA A 93 -9.75 -12.18 4.73
N VAL A 94 -9.06 -12.82 3.79
CA VAL A 94 -9.60 -13.85 2.90
C VAL A 94 -9.18 -15.27 3.28
N ALA A 95 -8.13 -15.45 4.09
CA ALA A 95 -7.71 -16.74 4.63
C ALA A 95 -7.08 -16.59 6.01
N GLY A 96 -6.87 -17.73 6.69
CA GLY A 96 -6.27 -17.80 8.03
C GLY A 96 -7.24 -17.51 9.18
N PRO A 97 -6.72 -17.34 10.40
CA PRO A 97 -7.52 -17.17 11.62
C PRO A 97 -8.51 -16.01 11.58
N LEU A 98 -8.18 -14.94 10.85
CA LEU A 98 -9.03 -13.75 10.70
C LEU A 98 -9.94 -13.79 9.45
N ARG A 99 -10.07 -14.92 8.74
CA ARG A 99 -10.92 -15.01 7.54
C ARG A 99 -12.33 -14.45 7.80
N GLY A 100 -12.77 -13.56 6.91
CA GLY A 100 -14.05 -12.86 7.00
C GLY A 100 -13.99 -11.54 7.77
N ALA A 101 -12.88 -11.23 8.44
CA ALA A 101 -12.67 -9.92 9.03
C ALA A 101 -12.53 -8.83 7.95
N ILE A 102 -13.06 -7.65 8.25
CA ILE A 102 -13.02 -6.48 7.37
C ILE A 102 -12.47 -5.27 8.11
N GLY A 103 -11.94 -4.30 7.37
CA GLY A 103 -11.52 -3.03 7.95
C GLY A 103 -10.67 -2.23 6.98
N PHE A 104 -9.55 -1.72 7.46
CA PHE A 104 -8.76 -0.71 6.76
C PHE A 104 -7.26 -1.02 6.78
N ARG A 105 -6.62 -0.69 5.66
CA ARG A 105 -5.18 -0.58 5.48
C ARG A 105 -4.84 0.91 5.47
N GLN A 106 -3.98 1.34 6.39
CA GLN A 106 -3.52 2.72 6.49
C GLN A 106 -2.01 2.77 6.33
N PHE A 107 -1.53 3.72 5.53
CA PHE A 107 -0.11 3.88 5.29
C PHE A 107 0.24 5.33 4.94
N ARG A 108 1.45 5.75 5.32
CA ARG A 108 2.07 7.00 4.90
C ARG A 108 3.58 6.80 4.73
N PRO A 109 4.24 7.47 3.78
CA PRO A 109 5.68 7.37 3.64
C PRO A 109 6.40 7.85 4.91
N VAL A 110 7.48 7.15 5.25
CA VAL A 110 8.54 7.66 6.13
C VAL A 110 9.72 8.08 5.26
N GLU A 111 10.07 7.22 4.31
CA GLU A 111 10.95 7.52 3.19
C GLU A 111 10.25 7.11 1.89
N THR A 112 10.07 8.06 0.97
CA THR A 112 9.37 7.85 -0.30
C THR A 112 9.89 6.61 -1.04
N HIS A 113 8.97 5.73 -1.43
CA HIS A 113 9.19 4.45 -2.10
C HIS A 113 10.09 3.42 -1.38
N LYS A 114 10.57 3.72 -0.16
CA LYS A 114 11.42 2.82 0.64
C LYS A 114 10.70 2.26 1.86
N SER A 115 10.11 3.12 2.68
CA SER A 115 9.56 2.74 3.98
C SER A 115 8.28 3.51 4.31
N TYR A 116 7.36 2.84 5.01
CA TYR A 116 6.03 3.39 5.33
C TYR A 116 5.68 3.12 6.78
N ALA A 117 5.15 4.12 7.46
CA ALA A 117 4.41 3.93 8.70
C ALA A 117 3.05 3.32 8.31
N SER A 118 2.66 2.28 9.03
CA SER A 118 1.74 1.28 8.51
C SER A 118 0.83 0.76 9.62
N ALA A 119 -0.48 0.72 9.36
CA ALA A 119 -1.45 0.08 10.24
C ALA A 119 -2.44 -0.77 9.42
N ILE A 120 -2.88 -1.89 10.01
CA ILE A 120 -3.91 -2.77 9.48
C ILE A 120 -4.90 -3.01 10.62
N ILE A 121 -6.11 -2.50 10.44
CA ILE A 121 -7.18 -2.63 11.42
C ILE A 121 -8.23 -3.56 10.84
N LEU A 122 -8.45 -4.69 11.50
CA LEU A 122 -9.44 -5.69 11.10
C LEU A 122 -10.41 -5.91 12.25
N TYR A 123 -11.68 -6.03 11.88
CA TYR A 123 -12.76 -6.34 12.80
C TYR A 123 -13.53 -7.56 12.31
N ARG A 124 -13.81 -8.46 13.25
CA ARG A 124 -14.62 -9.66 13.06
C ARG A 124 -15.65 -9.73 14.18
N ARG A 125 -16.92 -9.95 13.82
CA ARG A 125 -17.99 -10.24 14.78
C ARG A 125 -17.94 -11.69 15.22
#